data_AF-A0A2N1MYT2-F1
#
_entry.id   AF-A0A2N1MYT2-F1
#
_cell.length_a   1.000
_cell.length_b   1.000
_cell.length_c   1.000
_cell.angle_alpha   90.00
_cell.angle_beta   90.00
_cell.angle_gamma   90.00
#
_symmetry.space_group_name_H-M   'P 1'
#
loop_
_entity.id
_entity.type
_entity.pdbx_description
1 polymer ?
#
loop_
_entity_poly.entity_id
_entity_poly.type
_entity_poly.pdbx_seq_one_letter_code
_entity_poly.pdbx_strand_id
1 'polypeptide(L)'
;MALDITSGLKFLHSKEIIHRDLHSKNILVNDRKLLIADLGLSKKLAEVTTNSKGNTHGMLEYIDPQFFKDKKYKKNKESDIYSLGVLLWEITSGHIPFSECSKDILFRDYIKGGGREEPIKGTPTEYQKLYQECWSDEPKSRPNIEKVL
;
A
#
# COMPACT_ATOMS: atom_id res chain seq x y z
N MET A 1 -5.33 10.71 -11.20
CA MET A 1 -4.20 10.06 -10.48
C MET A 1 -4.72 9.15 -9.39
N ALA A 2 -4.99 9.64 -8.16
CA ALA A 2 -5.42 8.79 -7.05
C ALA A 2 -6.70 7.96 -7.36
N LEU A 3 -7.73 8.61 -7.91
CA LEU A 3 -8.99 7.93 -8.28
C LEU A 3 -8.80 6.77 -9.26
N ASP A 4 -7.89 6.89 -10.23
CA ASP A 4 -7.65 5.84 -11.23
C ASP A 4 -7.03 4.59 -10.57
N ILE A 5 -6.05 4.81 -9.67
CA ILE A 5 -5.41 3.74 -8.89
C ILE A 5 -6.44 3.09 -7.96
N THR A 6 -7.20 3.88 -7.19
CA THR A 6 -8.23 3.35 -6.28
C THR A 6 -9.29 2.57 -7.03
N SER A 7 -9.72 3.02 -8.21
CA SER A 7 -10.69 2.32 -9.06
C SER A 7 -10.13 1.00 -9.60
N GLY A 8 -8.86 0.97 -10.03
CA GLY A 8 -8.19 -0.25 -10.46
C GLY A 8 -8.07 -1.26 -9.31
N LEU A 9 -7.71 -0.80 -8.12
CA LEU A 9 -7.60 -1.67 -6.94
C LEU A 9 -8.98 -2.20 -6.50
N LYS A 10 -10.00 -1.34 -6.55
CA LYS A 10 -11.41 -1.72 -6.32
C LYS A 10 -11.83 -2.85 -7.25
N PHE A 11 -11.49 -2.75 -8.54
CA PHE A 11 -11.78 -3.82 -9.50
C PHE A 11 -11.12 -5.14 -9.09
N LEU A 12 -9.83 -5.14 -8.73
CA LEU A 12 -9.14 -6.36 -8.27
C LEU A 12 -9.81 -6.94 -7.01
N HIS A 13 -10.07 -6.11 -6.01
CA HIS A 13 -10.68 -6.53 -4.75
C HIS A 13 -12.10 -7.06 -4.94
N SER A 14 -12.87 -6.53 -5.90
CA SER A 14 -14.20 -7.05 -6.26
C SER A 14 -14.17 -8.46 -6.87
N LYS A 15 -13.00 -8.89 -7.36
CA LYS A 15 -12.75 -10.24 -7.90
C LYS A 15 -12.07 -11.15 -6.89
N GLU A 16 -12.01 -10.75 -5.62
CA GLU A 16 -11.26 -11.43 -4.57
C GLU A 16 -9.77 -11.61 -4.93
N ILE A 17 -9.20 -10.69 -5.73
CA ILE A 17 -7.79 -10.68 -6.11
C ILE A 17 -7.10 -9.58 -5.30
N ILE A 18 -5.94 -9.93 -4.73
CA ILE A 18 -5.03 -8.97 -4.07
C ILE A 18 -3.77 -8.81 -4.91
N HIS A 19 -3.23 -7.60 -4.96
CA HIS A 19 -2.04 -7.26 -5.76
C HIS A 19 -0.76 -7.78 -5.12
N ARG A 20 -0.61 -7.53 -3.81
CA ARG A 20 0.53 -7.91 -2.95
C ARG A 20 1.86 -7.21 -3.22
N ASP A 21 1.90 -6.31 -4.20
CA ASP A 21 3.10 -5.56 -4.61
C ASP A 21 2.72 -4.21 -5.24
N LEU A 22 1.75 -3.53 -4.62
CA LEU A 22 1.27 -2.26 -5.13
C LEU A 22 2.26 -1.15 -4.71
N HIS A 23 2.81 -0.42 -5.67
CA HIS A 23 3.74 0.68 -5.43
C HIS A 23 3.92 1.53 -6.69
N SER A 24 4.56 2.70 -6.61
CA SER A 24 4.60 3.66 -7.72
C SER A 24 5.22 3.10 -9.01
N LYS A 25 6.22 2.22 -8.92
CA LYS A 25 6.82 1.56 -10.11
C LYS A 25 5.89 0.57 -10.84
N ASN A 26 4.79 0.16 -10.20
CA ASN A 26 3.76 -0.71 -10.77
C ASN A 26 2.53 0.08 -11.22
N ILE A 27 2.64 1.41 -11.29
CA ILE A 27 1.61 2.30 -11.84
C ILE A 27 2.11 2.84 -13.19
N LEU A 28 1.45 2.43 -14.26
CA LEU A 28 1.74 2.90 -15.62
C LEU A 28 0.86 4.10 -15.96
N VAL A 29 1.34 4.94 -16.87
CA VAL A 29 0.58 6.08 -17.39
C VAL A 29 0.30 5.86 -18.87
N ASN A 30 -0.97 5.88 -19.25
CA ASN A 30 -1.40 5.83 -20.65
C ASN A 30 -2.52 6.86 -20.86
N ASP A 31 -2.36 7.76 -21.84
CA ASP A 31 -3.35 8.80 -22.16
C ASP A 31 -3.89 9.55 -20.93
N ARG A 32 -2.97 9.99 -20.05
CA ARG A 32 -3.27 10.69 -18.77
C ARG A 32 -4.06 9.86 -17.74
N LYS A 33 -4.26 8.56 -17.97
CA LYS A 33 -4.83 7.62 -17.01
C LYS A 33 -3.74 6.81 -16.34
N LEU A 34 -3.89 6.57 -15.04
CA LEU A 34 -3.00 5.70 -14.28
C LEU A 34 -3.58 4.28 -14.27
N LEU A 35 -2.73 3.29 -14.50
CA LEU A 35 -3.10 1.89 -14.61
C LEU A 35 -2.24 1.05 -13.67
N ILE A 36 -2.87 0.19 -12.87
CA ILE A 36 -2.15 -0.80 -12.06
C ILE A 36 -1.59 -1.88 -13.00
N ALA A 37 -0.32 -2.22 -12.84
CA ALA A 37 0.41 -3.20 -13.62
C ALA A 37 1.16 -4.20 -12.72
N ASP A 38 1.82 -5.17 -13.35
CA ASP A 38 2.55 -6.26 -12.69
C ASP A 38 1.70 -7.12 -11.74
N LEU A 39 0.86 -7.96 -12.36
CA LEU A 39 0.06 -8.95 -11.65
C LEU A 39 0.84 -10.25 -11.37
N GLY A 40 2.17 -10.29 -11.56
CA GLY A 40 2.98 -11.49 -11.38
C GLY A 40 2.95 -12.02 -9.95
N LEU A 41 2.75 -11.12 -8.98
CA LEU A 41 2.53 -11.45 -7.58
C LEU A 41 1.06 -11.38 -7.17
N SER A 42 0.12 -11.08 -8.05
CA SER A 42 -1.30 -11.07 -7.70
C SER A 42 -1.83 -12.48 -7.41
N LYS A 43 -2.85 -12.59 -6.55
CA LYS A 43 -3.46 -13.89 -6.24
C LYS A 43 -4.90 -13.76 -5.74
N LYS A 44 -5.72 -14.79 -6.00
CA LYS A 44 -7.02 -14.92 -5.34
C LYS A 44 -6.83 -15.13 -3.84
N LEU A 45 -7.62 -14.44 -3.03
CA LEU A 45 -7.50 -14.43 -1.58
C LEU A 45 -7.56 -15.85 -0.97
N ALA A 46 -8.46 -16.70 -1.50
CA ALA A 46 -8.61 -18.09 -1.07
C ALA A 46 -7.36 -18.97 -1.30
N GLU A 47 -6.49 -18.58 -2.23
CA GLU A 47 -5.29 -19.34 -2.60
C GLU A 47 -4.03 -18.83 -1.88
N VAL A 48 -4.14 -17.81 -1.04
CA VAL A 48 -2.99 -17.21 -0.35
C VAL A 48 -2.51 -18.12 0.78
N THR A 49 -1.22 -18.47 0.71
CA THR A 49 -0.53 -19.28 1.72
C THR A 49 0.62 -18.49 2.35
N THR A 50 1.00 -18.85 3.57
CA THR A 50 2.09 -18.20 4.33
C THR A 50 3.45 -18.34 3.65
N ASN A 51 3.65 -19.37 2.83
CA ASN A 51 4.91 -19.67 2.15
C ASN A 51 4.95 -19.14 0.70
N SER A 52 4.04 -18.23 0.31
CA SER A 52 3.96 -17.77 -1.08
C SER A 52 5.12 -16.83 -1.44
N LYS A 53 5.65 -16.90 -2.67
CA LYS A 53 6.74 -16.02 -3.15
C LYS A 53 6.45 -14.53 -2.99
N GLY A 54 5.18 -14.12 -3.05
CA GLY A 54 4.76 -12.73 -2.83
C GLY A 54 4.98 -12.21 -1.41
N ASN A 55 5.39 -13.06 -0.47
CA ASN A 55 5.78 -12.67 0.87
C ASN A 55 7.25 -12.20 0.94
N THR A 56 8.14 -12.61 0.03
CA THR A 56 9.57 -12.21 0.09
C THR A 56 9.92 -11.08 -0.87
N HIS A 57 8.94 -10.54 -1.59
CA HIS A 57 9.14 -9.53 -2.64
C HIS A 57 8.32 -8.27 -2.35
N GLY A 58 8.82 -7.16 -2.86
CA GLY A 58 8.20 -5.84 -2.87
C GLY A 58 9.11 -4.72 -2.37
N MET A 59 8.63 -3.48 -2.52
CA MET A 59 9.33 -2.29 -2.03
C MET A 59 8.99 -2.05 -0.56
N LEU A 60 10.02 -1.99 0.31
CA LEU A 60 9.90 -1.96 1.78
C LEU A 60 8.92 -0.89 2.27
N GLU A 61 8.93 0.25 1.61
CA GLU A 61 8.15 1.44 1.89
C GLU A 61 6.64 1.21 1.76
N TYR A 62 6.22 0.25 0.93
CA TYR A 62 4.82 -0.05 0.60
C TYR A 62 4.34 -1.35 1.23
N ILE A 63 5.22 -2.10 1.90
CA ILE A 63 4.86 -3.39 2.49
C ILE A 63 4.18 -3.17 3.85
N ASP A 64 3.01 -3.79 4.01
CA ASP A 64 2.30 -3.84 5.28
C ASP A 64 3.22 -4.29 6.43
N PRO A 65 3.44 -3.47 7.47
CA PRO A 65 4.38 -3.77 8.54
C PRO A 65 4.05 -5.04 9.32
N GLN A 66 2.78 -5.46 9.33
CA GLN A 66 2.37 -6.70 10.00
C GLN A 66 3.00 -7.94 9.38
N PHE A 67 3.35 -7.87 8.10
CA PHE A 67 4.09 -8.93 7.43
C PHE A 67 5.44 -9.24 8.12
N PHE A 68 6.11 -8.23 8.67
CA PHE A 68 7.40 -8.40 9.36
C PHE A 68 7.24 -8.70 10.86
N LYS A 69 6.06 -8.45 11.42
CA LYS A 69 5.75 -8.65 12.84
C LYS A 69 5.24 -10.09 13.11
N ASP A 70 4.50 -10.68 12.17
CA ASP A 70 3.98 -12.05 12.29
C ASP A 70 4.38 -12.92 11.10
N LYS A 71 5.15 -13.98 11.35
CA LYS A 71 5.56 -14.97 10.33
C LYS A 71 4.40 -15.76 9.71
N LYS A 72 3.24 -15.78 10.38
CA LYS A 72 2.01 -16.42 9.89
C LYS A 72 1.11 -15.44 9.14
N TYR A 73 1.48 -14.16 9.08
CA TYR A 73 0.71 -13.15 8.38
C TYR A 73 0.59 -13.50 6.89
N LYS A 74 -0.63 -13.43 6.39
CA LYS A 74 -0.94 -13.59 4.97
C LYS A 74 -1.37 -12.22 4.45
N LYS A 75 -0.66 -11.72 3.44
CA LYS A 75 -1.09 -10.51 2.73
C LYS A 75 -2.54 -10.68 2.29
N ASN A 76 -3.35 -9.66 2.50
CA ASN A 76 -4.79 -9.63 2.26
C ASN A 76 -5.17 -8.28 1.61
N LYS A 77 -6.47 -7.98 1.52
CA LYS A 77 -6.94 -6.73 0.91
C LYS A 77 -6.44 -5.53 1.71
N GLU A 78 -6.42 -5.64 3.03
CA GLU A 78 -5.91 -4.63 3.95
C GLU A 78 -4.42 -4.35 3.75
N SER A 79 -3.62 -5.33 3.30
CA SER A 79 -2.24 -5.12 2.89
C SER A 79 -2.14 -4.24 1.65
N ASP A 80 -3.00 -4.45 0.64
CA ASP A 80 -3.02 -3.56 -0.54
C ASP A 80 -3.51 -2.15 -0.17
N ILE A 81 -4.45 -2.02 0.80
CA ILE A 81 -4.89 -0.72 1.31
C ILE A 81 -3.75 0.04 1.98
N TYR A 82 -2.87 -0.64 2.72
CA TYR A 82 -1.67 -0.02 3.27
C TYR A 82 -0.81 0.58 2.16
N SER A 83 -0.51 -0.22 1.14
CA SER A 83 0.27 0.22 -0.02
C SER A 83 -0.39 1.38 -0.76
N LEU A 84 -1.73 1.37 -0.88
CA LEU A 84 -2.49 2.49 -1.43
C LEU A 84 -2.34 3.75 -0.57
N GLY A 85 -2.37 3.65 0.77
CA GLY A 85 -2.14 4.78 1.66
C GLY A 85 -0.78 5.45 1.42
N VAL A 86 0.28 4.64 1.25
CA VAL A 86 1.62 5.15 0.92
C VAL A 86 1.63 5.85 -0.45
N LEU A 87 0.96 5.28 -1.46
CA LEU A 87 0.80 5.91 -2.78
C LEU A 87 0.01 7.24 -2.71
N LEU A 88 -1.04 7.31 -1.90
CA LEU A 88 -1.82 8.54 -1.72
C LEU A 88 -0.97 9.64 -1.09
N TRP A 89 -0.14 9.29 -0.10
CA TRP A 89 0.86 10.20 0.46
C TRP A 89 1.89 10.64 -0.60
N GLU A 90 2.43 9.71 -1.38
CA GLU A 90 3.41 9.99 -2.44
C GLU A 90 2.85 10.94 -3.51
N ILE A 91 1.57 10.82 -3.85
CA ILE A 91 0.89 11.72 -4.78
C ILE A 91 0.81 13.15 -4.24
N THR A 92 0.53 13.33 -2.94
CA THR A 92 0.45 14.68 -2.35
C THR A 92 1.82 15.27 -2.02
N SER A 93 2.79 14.41 -1.69
CA SER A 93 4.15 14.84 -1.37
C SER A 93 4.96 15.16 -2.62
N GLY A 94 4.78 14.41 -3.71
CA GLY A 94 5.67 14.44 -4.86
C GLY A 94 7.07 13.85 -4.57
N HIS A 95 7.25 13.18 -3.43
CA HIS A 95 8.52 12.63 -2.96
C HIS A 95 8.45 11.12 -2.85
N ILE A 96 9.58 10.45 -3.07
CA ILE A 96 9.72 9.02 -2.85
C ILE A 96 9.54 8.75 -1.35
N PRO A 97 8.66 7.82 -0.93
CA PRO A 97 8.49 7.49 0.47
C PRO A 97 9.81 7.08 1.13
N PHE A 98 10.06 7.60 2.31
CA PHE A 98 11.23 7.38 3.16
C PHE A 98 12.56 7.67 2.47
N SER A 99 12.61 8.61 1.52
CA SER A 99 13.80 8.89 0.71
C SER A 99 15.04 9.30 1.51
N GLU A 100 14.84 9.88 2.69
CA GLU A 100 15.92 10.32 3.58
C GLU A 100 16.37 9.23 4.58
N CYS A 101 15.69 8.09 4.62
CA CYS A 101 15.97 7.01 5.54
C CYS A 101 16.89 5.95 4.92
N SER A 102 17.89 5.49 5.67
CA SER A 102 18.57 4.24 5.33
C SER A 102 17.61 3.06 5.49
N LYS A 103 17.86 1.95 4.77
CA LYS A 103 17.03 0.74 4.87
C LYS A 103 16.93 0.20 6.30
N ASP A 104 18.00 0.32 7.09
CA ASP A 104 18.01 -0.14 8.49
C ASP A 104 17.12 0.74 9.38
N ILE A 105 17.10 2.06 9.13
CA ILE A 105 16.24 3.02 9.84
C ILE A 105 14.78 2.78 9.45
N LEU A 106 14.49 2.69 8.14
CA LEU A 106 13.16 2.37 7.62
C LEU A 106 12.61 1.09 8.27
N PHE A 107 13.41 0.03 8.31
CA PHE A 107 12.97 -1.24 8.89
C PHE A 107 12.74 -1.16 10.41
N ARG A 108 13.66 -0.53 11.15
CA ARG A 108 13.62 -0.52 12.62
C ARG A 108 12.58 0.45 13.16
N ASP A 109 12.59 1.69 12.69
CA ASP A 109 11.90 2.80 13.34
C ASP A 109 10.51 3.03 12.72
N TYR A 110 10.38 2.82 11.41
CA TYR A 110 9.12 3.04 10.71
C TYR A 110 8.29 1.75 10.61
N ILE A 111 8.84 0.69 9.99
CA ILE A 111 8.12 -0.56 9.78
C ILE A 111 7.86 -1.28 11.12
N LYS A 112 8.90 -1.50 11.93
CA LYS A 112 8.74 -2.15 13.25
C LYS A 112 8.28 -1.19 14.33
N GLY A 113 8.83 0.02 14.36
CA GLY A 113 8.55 1.04 15.38
C GLY A 113 7.22 1.79 15.21
N GLY A 114 6.53 1.65 14.07
CA GLY A 114 5.24 2.30 13.82
C GLY A 114 5.36 3.72 13.27
N GLY A 115 6.57 4.22 13.01
CA GLY A 115 6.77 5.50 12.34
C GLY A 115 6.10 5.55 10.97
N ARG A 116 5.68 6.75 10.55
CA ARG A 116 5.10 7.04 9.23
C ARG A 116 5.70 8.31 8.68
N GLU A 117 5.48 8.55 7.39
CA GLU A 117 5.84 9.81 6.77
C GLU A 117 5.08 10.98 7.38
N GLU A 118 5.74 12.13 7.41
CA GLU A 118 5.15 13.36 7.94
C GLU A 118 4.08 13.92 6.98
N PRO A 119 2.98 14.48 7.50
CA PRO A 119 2.00 15.14 6.67
C PRO A 119 2.57 16.34 5.91
N ILE A 120 2.16 16.47 4.64
CA ILE A 120 2.65 17.53 3.77
C ILE A 120 1.78 18.77 3.92
N LYS A 121 2.41 19.89 4.25
CA LYS A 121 1.74 21.19 4.39
C LYS A 121 0.98 21.54 3.10
N GLY A 122 -0.30 21.86 3.23
CA GLY A 122 -1.18 22.21 2.11
C GLY A 122 -1.98 21.02 1.55
N THR A 123 -1.75 19.80 2.03
CA THR A 123 -2.64 18.66 1.75
C THR A 123 -4.02 18.93 2.39
N PRO A 124 -5.14 18.73 1.66
CA PRO A 124 -6.47 18.81 2.24
C PRO A 124 -6.63 17.85 3.43
N THR A 125 -7.22 18.32 4.53
CA THR A 125 -7.33 17.58 5.79
C THR A 125 -8.00 16.22 5.61
N GLU A 126 -9.06 16.15 4.80
CA GLU A 126 -9.80 14.93 4.53
C GLU A 126 -8.94 13.91 3.76
N TYR A 127 -8.15 14.38 2.80
CA TYR A 127 -7.24 13.53 2.03
C TYR A 127 -6.09 13.03 2.91
N GLN A 128 -5.56 13.90 3.78
CA GLN A 128 -4.58 13.51 4.79
C GLN A 128 -5.12 12.42 5.70
N LYS A 129 -6.29 12.64 6.29
CA LYS A 129 -6.93 11.68 7.17
C LYS A 129 -7.15 10.35 6.45
N LEU A 130 -7.59 10.39 5.20
CA LEU A 130 -7.83 9.19 4.40
C LEU A 130 -6.58 8.33 4.22
N TYR A 131 -5.46 8.90 3.76
CA TYR A 131 -4.24 8.10 3.60
C TYR A 131 -3.68 7.65 4.96
N GLN A 132 -3.89 8.44 6.01
CA GLN A 132 -3.47 8.08 7.37
C GLN A 132 -4.27 6.91 7.95
N GLU A 133 -5.55 6.81 7.62
CA GLU A 133 -6.37 5.64 7.96
C GLU A 133 -5.94 4.41 7.14
N CYS A 134 -5.59 4.59 5.86
CA CYS A 134 -5.16 3.51 4.97
C CYS A 134 -3.86 2.83 5.46
N TRP A 135 -2.89 3.56 5.98
CA TRP A 135 -1.60 3.00 6.43
C TRP A 135 -1.53 2.72 7.95
N SER A 136 -2.68 2.61 8.61
CA SER A 136 -2.76 2.29 10.05
C SER A 136 -2.00 1.00 10.39
N ASP A 137 -1.37 0.95 11.55
CA ASP A 137 -0.62 -0.23 12.01
C ASP A 137 -1.50 -1.47 12.16
N GLU A 138 -2.75 -1.30 12.64
CA GLU A 138 -3.72 -2.39 12.76
C GLU A 138 -4.47 -2.56 11.42
N PRO A 139 -4.28 -3.69 10.69
CA PRO A 139 -4.91 -3.88 9.38
C PRO A 139 -6.43 -3.78 9.41
N LYS A 140 -7.06 -4.26 10.48
CA LYS A 140 -8.53 -4.23 10.60
C LYS A 140 -9.09 -2.83 10.80
N SER A 141 -8.27 -1.87 11.21
CA SER A 141 -8.66 -0.47 11.35
C SER A 141 -8.63 0.28 10.01
N ARG A 142 -8.02 -0.30 8.98
CA ARG A 142 -7.92 0.31 7.66
C ARG A 142 -9.30 0.27 6.96
N PRO A 143 -9.67 1.31 6.19
CA PRO A 143 -10.88 1.29 5.40
C PRO A 143 -10.81 0.18 4.35
N ASN A 144 -11.96 -0.39 3.98
CA ASN A 144 -12.03 -1.21 2.77
C ASN A 144 -12.02 -0.30 1.52
N ILE A 145 -11.78 -0.89 0.36
CA ILE A 145 -11.62 -0.11 -0.88
C ILE A 145 -12.87 0.71 -1.28
N GLU A 146 -14.06 0.30 -0.85
CA GLU A 146 -15.31 1.03 -1.10
C GLU A 146 -15.39 2.33 -0.30
N LYS A 147 -14.74 2.41 0.87
CA LYS A 147 -14.68 3.62 1.69
C LYS A 147 -13.56 4.58 1.25
N VAL A 148 -12.58 4.09 0.51
CA VAL A 148 -11.44 4.89 0.04
C VAL A 148 -11.78 5.67 -1.23
N LEU A 149 -12.70 5.13 -2.05
CA LEU A 149 -13.20 5.77 -3.26
C LEU A 149 -14.29 6.80 -2.92
#